data_AF-A0A7Y2C8U0-F1
#
_entry.id   AF-A0A7Y2C8U0-F1
#
_cell.length_a   1.000
_cell.length_b   1.000
_cell.length_c   1.000
_cell.angle_alpha   90.00
_cell.angle_beta   90.00
_cell.angle_gamma   90.00
#
_symmetry.space_group_name_H-M   'P 1'
#
loop_
_entity.id
_entity.type
_entity.pdbx_description
1 polymer ?
#
loop_
_entity_poly.entity_id
_entity_poly.type
_entity_poly.pdbx_seq_one_letter_code
_entity_poly.pdbx_strand_id
1 'polypeptide(L)'
;MRSGILAAEAVIESVDSGDFSSDALAQYQKRLEESYVMQDMRAFQGAVHLLHDPLMAGTVPSVVCDFGRSFFTVESKPTRKTADILKQSVREHSSMWEMIKLAIRAARNL
;
A
#
# COMPACT_ATOMS: atom_id res chain seq x y z
N MET A 1 -5.97 -5.19 17.08
CA MET A 1 -5.95 -5.36 18.54
C MET A 1 -5.61 -4.08 19.30
N ARG A 2 -4.62 -3.27 18.86
CA ARG A 2 -4.20 -2.05 19.61
C ARG A 2 -5.31 -1.06 19.89
N SER A 3 -6.22 -0.78 18.95
CA SER A 3 -7.36 0.11 19.18
C SER A 3 -8.25 -0.37 20.33
N GLY A 4 -8.53 -1.67 20.44
CA GLY A 4 -9.29 -2.23 21.56
C GLY A 4 -8.58 -2.08 22.90
N ILE A 5 -7.25 -2.22 22.92
CA ILE A 5 -6.45 -2.00 24.13
C ILE A 5 -6.52 -0.53 24.55
N LEU A 6 -6.36 0.40 23.62
CA LEU A 6 -6.48 1.85 23.89
C LEU A 6 -7.87 2.22 24.41
N ALA A 7 -8.93 1.59 23.88
CA ALA A 7 -10.29 1.79 24.36
C ALA A 7 -10.46 1.29 25.80
N ALA A 8 -9.93 0.11 26.11
CA ALA A 8 -9.97 -0.42 27.47
C ALA A 8 -9.20 0.45 28.46
N GLU A 9 -8.00 0.93 28.08
CA GLU A 9 -7.20 1.84 28.90
C GLU A 9 -7.95 3.15 29.20
N ALA A 10 -8.67 3.72 28.22
CA ALA A 10 -9.48 4.92 28.44
C ALA A 10 -10.68 4.66 29.36
N VAL A 11 -11.34 3.50 29.24
CA VAL A 11 -12.45 3.12 30.13
C VAL A 11 -11.97 2.90 31.56
N ILE A 12 -10.81 2.27 31.76
CA ILE A 12 -10.22 2.10 33.10
C ILE A 12 -9.97 3.44 33.76
N GLU A 13 -9.42 4.42 33.03
CA GLU A 13 -9.18 5.77 33.54
C GLU A 13 -10.48 6.52 33.89
N SER A 14 -11.54 6.35 33.10
CA SER A 14 -12.88 6.85 33.42
C SER A 14 -13.49 6.20 34.67
N VAL A 15 -13.28 4.89 34.86
CA VAL A 15 -13.74 4.18 36.07
C VAL A 15 -12.99 4.68 37.31
N ASP A 16 -11.67 4.85 37.23
CA ASP A 16 -10.83 5.28 38.35
C ASP A 16 -11.13 6.74 38.77
N SER A 17 -11.44 7.60 37.80
CA SER A 17 -11.83 9.00 38.04
C SER A 17 -13.32 9.18 38.36
N GLY A 18 -14.16 8.17 38.07
CA GLY A 18 -15.61 8.25 38.15
C GLY A 18 -16.26 9.15 37.10
N ASP A 19 -15.49 9.62 36.10
CA ASP A 19 -15.95 10.52 35.04
C ASP A 19 -16.11 9.78 33.70
N PHE A 20 -17.37 9.70 33.25
CA PHE A 20 -17.76 9.12 31.96
C PHE A 20 -18.28 10.18 30.99
N SER A 21 -17.92 11.44 31.22
CA SER A 21 -18.21 12.53 30.30
C SER A 21 -17.58 12.29 28.91
N SER A 22 -18.08 13.03 27.92
CA SER A 22 -17.48 13.04 26.58
C SER A 22 -16.00 13.38 26.60
N ASP A 23 -15.60 14.25 27.53
CA ASP A 23 -14.25 14.79 27.62
C ASP A 23 -13.28 13.73 28.16
N ALA A 24 -13.70 12.95 29.16
CA ALA A 24 -12.94 11.82 29.66
C ALA A 24 -12.78 10.74 28.56
N LEU A 25 -13.86 10.39 27.85
CA LEU A 25 -13.79 9.38 26.78
C LEU A 25 -13.01 9.85 25.54
N ALA A 26 -12.86 11.16 25.33
CA ALA A 26 -12.07 11.71 24.23
C ALA A 26 -10.58 11.33 24.31
N GLN A 27 -10.07 10.92 25.49
CA GLN A 27 -8.71 10.40 25.62
C GLN A 27 -8.46 9.15 24.77
N TYR A 28 -9.48 8.32 24.53
CA TYR A 28 -9.35 7.21 23.59
C TYR A 28 -9.01 7.71 22.18
N GLN A 29 -9.76 8.69 21.69
CA GLN A 29 -9.54 9.24 20.34
C GLN A 29 -8.14 9.83 20.22
N LYS A 30 -7.71 10.61 21.22
CA LYS A 30 -6.36 11.19 21.24
C LYS A 30 -5.27 10.11 21.17
N ARG A 31 -5.37 9.09 22.03
CA ARG A 31 -4.41 7.96 22.02
C ARG A 31 -4.44 7.18 20.73
N LEU A 32 -5.61 7.04 20.12
CA LEU A 32 -5.77 6.36 18.84
C LEU A 32 -5.07 7.15 17.72
N GLU A 33 -5.23 8.47 17.68
CA GLU A 33 -4.53 9.36 16.74
C GLU A 33 -3.00 9.35 16.91
N GLU A 34 -2.53 9.27 18.15
CA GLU A 34 -1.10 9.17 18.47
C GLU A 34 -0.52 7.78 18.20
N SER A 35 -1.37 6.75 18.05
CA SER A 35 -0.93 5.38 17.80
C SER A 35 -0.59 5.13 16.33
N TYR A 36 0.24 4.10 16.11
CA TYR A 36 0.57 3.62 14.76
C TYR A 36 -0.68 3.27 13.93
N VAL A 37 -1.80 2.91 14.57
CA VAL A 37 -3.04 2.53 13.86
C VAL A 37 -3.53 3.68 12.98
N MET A 38 -3.66 4.89 13.53
CA MET A 38 -4.14 6.03 12.75
C MET A 38 -3.06 6.62 11.85
N GLN A 39 -1.80 6.54 12.27
CA GLN A 39 -0.67 6.96 11.43
C GLN A 39 -0.60 6.13 10.15
N ASP A 40 -0.68 4.80 10.26
CA ASP A 40 -0.69 3.89 9.11
C ASP A 40 -1.92 4.10 8.23
N MET A 41 -3.11 4.23 8.84
CA MET A 41 -4.33 4.50 8.08
C MET A 41 -4.23 5.79 7.27
N ARG A 42 -3.64 6.87 7.84
CA ARG A 42 -3.43 8.13 7.13
C ARG A 42 -2.34 8.03 6.05
N ALA A 43 -1.24 7.33 6.34
CA ALA A 43 -0.15 7.14 5.38
C ALA A 43 -0.63 6.39 4.13
N PHE A 44 -1.41 5.32 4.31
CA PHE A 44 -1.84 4.44 3.21
C PHE A 44 -3.22 4.79 2.62
N GLN A 45 -3.83 5.92 3.02
CA GLN A 45 -5.10 6.38 2.45
C GLN A 45 -5.05 6.54 0.93
N GLY A 46 -3.94 7.06 0.40
CA GLY A 46 -3.74 7.20 -1.05
C GLY A 46 -3.50 5.86 -1.77
N ALA A 47 -2.86 4.90 -1.09
CA ALA A 47 -2.50 3.62 -1.67
C ALA A 47 -3.73 2.79 -2.07
N VAL A 48 -4.82 2.88 -1.32
CA VAL A 48 -6.08 2.19 -1.65
C VAL A 48 -6.61 2.60 -3.04
N HIS A 49 -6.50 3.88 -3.40
CA HIS A 49 -6.94 4.35 -4.72
C HIS A 49 -6.00 3.89 -5.84
N LEU A 50 -4.70 3.76 -5.56
CA LEU A 50 -3.74 3.23 -6.51
C LEU A 50 -3.98 1.73 -6.78
N LEU A 51 -4.25 0.96 -5.73
CA LEU A 51 -4.46 -0.49 -5.84
C LEU A 51 -5.73 -0.85 -6.62
N HIS A 52 -6.75 0.01 -6.57
CA HIS A 52 -7.96 -0.15 -7.39
C HIS A 52 -7.84 0.38 -8.82
N ASP A 53 -6.70 0.97 -9.20
CA ASP A 53 -6.47 1.39 -10.58
C ASP A 53 -6.38 0.15 -11.49
N PRO A 54 -7.14 0.07 -12.61
CA PRO A 54 -7.09 -1.07 -13.53
C PRO A 54 -5.68 -1.38 -14.05
N LEU A 55 -4.82 -0.37 -14.18
CA LEU A 55 -3.42 -0.56 -14.56
C LEU A 55 -2.64 -1.32 -13.47
N MET A 56 -2.89 -1.01 -12.20
CA MET A 56 -2.23 -1.67 -11.07
C MET A 56 -2.77 -3.08 -10.84
N ALA A 57 -4.07 -3.28 -10.97
CA ALA A 57 -4.71 -4.57 -10.74
C ALA A 57 -4.55 -5.57 -11.90
N GLY A 58 -4.47 -5.08 -13.15
CA GLY A 58 -4.38 -5.92 -14.34
C GLY A 58 -3.01 -5.88 -15.02
N THR A 59 -2.60 -4.71 -15.47
CA THR A 59 -1.41 -4.53 -16.31
C THR A 59 -0.12 -4.86 -15.57
N VAL A 60 0.04 -4.41 -14.32
CA VAL A 60 1.27 -4.64 -13.55
C VAL A 60 1.52 -6.15 -13.31
N PRO A 61 0.56 -6.96 -12.82
CA PRO A 61 0.75 -8.40 -12.71
C PRO A 61 1.13 -9.06 -14.04
N SER A 62 0.47 -8.69 -15.15
CA SER A 62 0.77 -9.25 -16.47
C SER A 62 2.20 -8.96 -16.92
N VAL A 63 2.66 -7.72 -16.74
CA VAL A 63 4.06 -7.34 -17.03
C VAL A 63 5.04 -8.12 -16.16
N VAL A 64 4.77 -8.25 -14.85
CA VAL A 64 5.66 -8.98 -13.95
C VAL A 64 5.71 -10.47 -14.31
N CYS A 65 4.58 -11.08 -14.63
CA CYS A 65 4.50 -12.48 -15.04
C CYS A 65 5.25 -12.73 -16.36
N ASP A 66 5.07 -11.90 -17.37
CA ASP A 66 5.73 -12.08 -18.67
C ASP A 66 7.21 -11.75 -18.63
N PHE A 67 7.61 -10.75 -17.84
CA PHE A 67 9.00 -10.51 -17.52
C PHE A 67 9.62 -11.72 -16.84
N GLY A 68 8.99 -12.24 -15.78
CA GLY A 68 9.47 -13.41 -15.05
C GLY A 68 9.60 -14.64 -15.96
N ARG A 69 8.58 -14.93 -16.76
CA ARG A 69 8.60 -16.00 -17.76
C ARG A 69 9.78 -15.85 -18.71
N SER A 70 9.97 -14.67 -19.29
CA SER A 70 11.01 -14.40 -20.28
C SER A 70 12.41 -14.38 -19.66
N PHE A 71 12.54 -13.93 -18.41
CA PHE A 71 13.80 -13.83 -17.69
C PHE A 71 14.31 -15.21 -17.24
N PHE A 72 13.42 -16.09 -16.78
CA PHE A 72 13.77 -17.42 -16.31
C PHE A 72 13.77 -18.49 -17.41
N THR A 73 13.27 -18.18 -18.61
CA THR A 73 13.35 -19.10 -19.76
C THR A 73 14.77 -19.12 -20.31
N VAL A 74 15.43 -20.28 -20.23
CA VAL A 74 16.75 -20.49 -20.83
C VAL A 74 16.56 -20.97 -22.28
N GLU A 75 16.86 -20.09 -23.24
CA GLU A 75 16.94 -20.45 -24.65
C GLU A 75 18.39 -20.80 -25.03
N SER A 76 18.57 -21.61 -26.08
CA SER A 76 19.89 -21.92 -26.67
C SER A 76 20.47 -20.75 -27.50
N LYS A 77 20.18 -19.51 -27.12
CA LYS A 77 20.62 -18.26 -27.74
C LYS A 77 21.37 -17.40 -26.72
N PRO A 78 22.19 -16.42 -27.17
CA PRO A 78 22.83 -15.48 -26.25
C PRO A 78 21.81 -14.78 -25.35
N THR A 79 22.12 -14.73 -24.05
CA THR A 79 21.26 -14.10 -23.05
C THR A 79 21.00 -12.64 -23.41
N ARG A 80 19.73 -12.29 -23.58
CA ARG A 80 19.32 -10.90 -23.82
C ARG A 80 19.52 -10.09 -22.54
N LYS A 81 19.76 -8.78 -22.67
CA LYS A 81 19.88 -7.91 -21.51
C LYS A 81 18.55 -7.84 -20.78
N THR A 82 18.58 -7.89 -19.45
CA THR A 82 17.39 -7.80 -18.58
C THR A 82 16.52 -6.57 -18.90
N ALA A 83 17.15 -5.44 -19.21
CA ALA A 83 16.45 -4.21 -19.58
C ALA A 83 15.63 -4.35 -20.87
N ASP A 84 16.11 -5.12 -21.85
CA ASP A 84 15.39 -5.34 -23.11
C ASP A 84 14.19 -6.26 -22.90
N ILE A 85 14.33 -7.27 -22.04
CA ILE A 85 13.26 -8.19 -21.65
C ILE A 85 12.14 -7.42 -20.93
N LEU A 86 12.51 -6.58 -19.96
CA LEU A 86 11.54 -5.75 -19.23
C LEU A 86 10.83 -4.76 -20.17
N LYS A 87 11.58 -4.09 -21.05
CA LYS A 87 11.02 -3.14 -22.02
C LYS A 87 10.05 -3.82 -23.00
N GLN A 88 10.36 -5.06 -23.40
CA GLN A 88 9.48 -5.85 -24.26
C GLN A 88 8.18 -6.20 -23.53
N SER A 89 8.26 -6.76 -22.32
CA SER A 89 7.09 -7.11 -21.52
C SER A 89 6.20 -5.90 -21.22
N VAL A 90 6.79 -4.74 -20.90
CA VAL A 90 6.04 -3.50 -20.73
C VAL A 90 5.31 -3.11 -22.01
N ARG A 91 5.97 -3.14 -23.17
CA ARG A 91 5.37 -2.75 -24.47
C ARG A 91 4.25 -3.68 -24.93
N GLU A 92 4.30 -4.95 -24.55
CA GLU A 92 3.28 -5.94 -24.90
C GLU A 92 1.96 -5.71 -24.15
N HIS A 93 2.03 -5.20 -22.92
CA HIS A 93 0.85 -5.00 -22.06
C HIS A 93 0.45 -3.53 -21.88
N SER A 94 1.35 -2.57 -22.14
CA SER A 94 1.09 -1.15 -21.90
C SER A 94 2.03 -0.19 -22.64
N SER A 95 1.73 1.10 -22.55
CA SER A 95 2.68 2.14 -22.93
C SER A 95 3.69 2.38 -21.82
N MET A 96 4.97 2.52 -22.19
CA MET A 96 6.04 2.94 -21.26
C MET A 96 5.68 4.23 -20.50
N TRP A 97 4.92 5.13 -21.12
CA TRP A 97 4.52 6.37 -20.48
C TRP A 97 3.48 6.18 -19.38
N GLU A 98 2.54 5.24 -19.56
CA GLU A 98 1.56 4.89 -18.53
C GLU A 98 2.25 4.22 -17.34
N MET A 99 3.26 3.38 -17.57
CA MET A 99 4.07 2.81 -16.49
C MET A 99 4.86 3.87 -15.71
N ILE A 100 5.43 4.87 -16.39
CA ILE A 100 6.14 5.97 -15.73
C ILE A 100 5.18 6.81 -14.88
N LYS A 101 3.99 7.15 -15.41
CA LYS A 101 2.97 7.84 -14.62
C LYS A 101 2.54 7.04 -13.42
N LEU A 102 2.31 5.74 -13.59
CA LEU A 102 1.90 4.85 -12.52
C LEU A 102 2.97 4.82 -11.43
N ALA A 103 4.26 4.75 -11.80
CA ALA A 103 5.38 4.79 -10.86
C ALA A 103 5.42 6.11 -10.06
N ILE A 104 5.25 7.25 -10.73
CA ILE A 104 5.18 8.57 -10.06
C ILE A 104 3.97 8.64 -9.13
N ARG A 105 2.81 8.14 -9.57
CA ARG A 105 1.58 8.12 -8.78
C ARG A 105 1.71 7.19 -7.58
N ALA A 106 2.41 6.07 -7.72
CA ALA A 106 2.70 5.14 -6.65
C ALA A 106 3.61 5.78 -5.61
N ALA A 107 4.73 6.37 -6.02
CA ALA A 107 5.69 7.03 -5.13
C ALA A 107 5.11 8.23 -4.35
N ARG A 108 3.99 8.81 -4.82
CA ARG A 108 3.30 9.90 -4.14
C ARG A 108 2.25 9.43 -3.14
N ASN A 109 1.67 8.25 -3.34
CA ASN A 109 0.52 7.74 -2.60
C ASN A 109 0.88 6.57 -1.65
N LEU A 110 2.13 6.12 -1.66
CA LEU A 110 2.77 5.17 -0.76
C LEU A 110 3.81 5.92 0.08
#